data_AF-A0A7N0TCG0-F1
#
_entry.id   AF-A0A7N0TCG0-F1
#
_cell.length_a   1.000
_cell.length_b   1.000
_cell.length_c   1.000
_cell.angle_alpha   90.00
_cell.angle_beta   90.00
_cell.angle_gamma   90.00
#
_symmetry.space_group_name_H-M   'P 1'
#
loop_
_entity.id
_entity.type
_entity.pdbx_description
1 polymer ?
#
loop_
_entity_poly.entity_id
_entity_poly.type
_entity_poly.pdbx_seq_one_letter_code
_entity_poly.pdbx_strand_id
1 'polypeptide(L)'
;MADLSAQSHYVKLTKDRGEEEVEITPGELNQPIEVPQLQVRRCLECGQPLPDTYQRPADEDWTTGIFGCAEDAESCWKGLFCPCILFGQNVETMRDDTPWTGPCICHALCVEGGMVAAAATVTFYGVDPRTSCLILEGLFFTWWLCGIYTGIIRESLQKKYHLKVI
;
A
#
# COMPACT_ATOMS: atom_id res chain seq x y z
N MET A 1 -20.57 -17.90 36.30
CA MET A 1 -19.47 -17.12 36.92
C MET A 1 -18.67 -18.06 37.80
N ALA A 2 -17.33 -17.95 37.70
CA ALA A 2 -16.26 -18.59 38.49
C ALA A 2 -16.06 -20.11 38.27
N ASP A 3 -14.97 -20.63 37.68
CA ASP A 3 -13.50 -20.42 37.82
C ASP A 3 -12.87 -21.46 38.78
N LEU A 4 -11.63 -21.85 38.42
CA LEU A 4 -10.61 -22.62 39.15
C LEU A 4 -10.46 -24.13 38.86
N SER A 5 -9.37 -24.40 38.11
CA SER A 5 -8.45 -25.52 38.31
C SER A 5 -8.77 -26.87 37.65
N ALA A 6 -8.71 -26.93 36.32
CA ALA A 6 -8.16 -28.13 35.68
C ALA A 6 -6.66 -28.19 36.00
N GLN A 7 -6.33 -28.67 37.20
CA GLN A 7 -4.96 -28.78 37.69
C GLN A 7 -4.26 -29.86 36.85
N SER A 8 -3.41 -29.43 35.91
CA SER A 8 -2.57 -30.36 35.16
C SER A 8 -1.61 -31.05 36.14
N HIS A 9 -1.87 -32.32 36.46
CA HIS A 9 -1.06 -33.09 37.40
C HIS A 9 -0.12 -34.02 36.63
N TYR A 10 1.18 -33.91 36.88
CA TYR A 10 2.17 -34.84 36.33
C TYR A 10 2.04 -36.20 36.99
N VAL A 11 1.57 -37.20 36.24
CA VAL A 11 1.49 -38.59 36.73
C VAL A 11 2.84 -39.26 36.52
N LYS A 12 3.49 -39.63 37.62
CA LYS A 12 4.73 -40.42 37.58
C LYS A 12 4.38 -41.88 37.34
N LEU A 13 4.76 -42.41 36.17
CA LEU A 13 4.54 -43.82 35.82
C LEU A 13 5.48 -44.70 36.66
N THR A 14 4.94 -45.38 37.68
CA THR A 14 5.65 -46.41 38.46
C THR A 14 5.19 -47.79 38.03
N LYS A 15 6.13 -48.73 37.91
CA LYS A 15 5.95 -50.08 37.31
C LYS A 15 4.95 -50.97 38.07
N ASP A 16 4.58 -50.56 39.28
CA ASP A 16 3.86 -51.35 40.28
C ASP A 16 2.38 -50.95 40.38
N ARG A 17 1.93 -49.94 39.62
CA ARG A 17 0.53 -49.52 39.51
C ARG A 17 -0.13 -50.21 38.31
N GLY A 18 -0.46 -51.49 38.47
CA GLY A 18 -1.53 -52.08 37.66
C GLY A 18 -2.88 -51.56 38.17
N GLU A 19 -3.80 -51.23 37.26
CA GLU A 19 -5.26 -51.14 37.49
C GLU A 19 -5.90 -49.83 38.00
N GLU A 20 -5.22 -48.68 37.94
CA GLU A 20 -5.96 -47.42 37.69
C GLU A 20 -5.69 -47.03 36.23
N GLU A 21 -6.29 -47.78 35.31
CA GLU A 21 -6.43 -47.34 33.92
C GLU A 21 -7.32 -46.10 33.94
N VAL A 22 -6.70 -44.92 33.99
CA VAL A 22 -7.38 -43.68 33.62
C VAL A 22 -7.83 -43.90 32.17
N GLU A 23 -9.14 -44.03 31.96
CA GLU A 23 -9.73 -44.25 30.64
C GLU A 23 -9.50 -42.99 29.80
N ILE A 24 -8.41 -42.96 29.03
CA ILE A 24 -8.11 -41.87 28.12
C ILE A 24 -8.96 -42.07 26.88
N THR A 25 -9.89 -41.16 26.64
CA THR A 25 -10.77 -41.23 25.48
C THR A 25 -9.93 -41.03 24.21
N PRO A 26 -10.03 -41.89 23.18
CA PRO A 26 -9.27 -41.72 21.94
C PRO A 26 -9.55 -40.34 21.32
N GLY A 27 -8.51 -39.49 21.27
CA GLY A 27 -8.60 -38.12 20.75
C GLY A 27 -8.48 -37.01 21.81
N GLU A 28 -8.61 -37.33 23.10
CA GLU A 28 -8.46 -36.36 24.20
C GLU A 28 -7.04 -35.77 24.27
N LEU A 29 -6.02 -36.60 24.07
CA LEU A 29 -4.62 -36.17 24.01
C LEU A 29 -4.25 -35.41 22.72
N ASN A 30 -5.09 -35.48 21.69
CA ASN A 30 -4.87 -34.80 20.41
C ASN A 30 -5.62 -33.46 20.33
N GLN A 31 -6.14 -32.95 21.44
CA GLN A 31 -6.78 -31.65 21.46
C GLN A 31 -5.75 -30.53 21.27
N PRO A 32 -6.03 -29.54 20.41
CA PRO A 32 -5.17 -28.38 20.28
C PRO A 32 -5.13 -27.63 21.62
N ILE A 33 -3.94 -27.49 22.18
CA ILE A 33 -3.73 -26.68 23.38
C ILE A 33 -3.80 -25.22 22.94
N GLU A 34 -4.77 -24.47 23.45
CA GLU A 34 -4.75 -23.03 23.33
C GLU A 34 -3.58 -22.48 24.15
N VAL A 35 -2.57 -21.94 23.45
CA VAL A 35 -1.46 -21.24 24.09
C VAL A 35 -1.70 -19.74 23.89
N PRO A 36 -2.14 -19.00 24.92
CA PRO A 36 -2.41 -17.56 24.80
C PRO A 36 -1.20 -16.76 24.29
N GLN A 37 0.02 -17.23 24.57
CA GLN A 37 1.28 -16.68 24.08
C GLN A 37 1.46 -16.79 22.55
N LEU A 38 0.63 -17.59 21.86
CA LEU A 38 0.61 -17.68 20.40
C LEU A 38 -0.43 -16.76 19.76
N GLN A 39 -1.44 -16.29 20.51
CA GLN A 39 -2.49 -15.36 20.04
C GLN A 39 -2.11 -13.89 20.20
N VAL A 40 -0.82 -13.57 20.13
CA VAL A 40 -0.34 -12.19 20.26
C VAL A 40 -0.24 -11.56 18.88
N ARG A 41 -0.58 -10.27 18.75
CA ARG A 41 -0.32 -9.52 17.51
C ARG A 41 1.18 -9.51 17.26
N ARG A 42 1.62 -9.92 16.08
CA ARG A 42 3.05 -9.97 15.72
C ARG A 42 3.37 -8.95 14.64
N CYS A 43 4.59 -8.43 14.67
CA CYS A 43 5.13 -7.64 13.57
C CYS A 43 5.27 -8.51 12.31
N LEU A 44 4.83 -7.99 11.16
CA LEU A 44 4.89 -8.71 9.89
C LEU A 44 6.32 -8.85 9.33
N GLU A 45 7.25 -7.98 9.75
CA GLU A 45 8.64 -8.04 9.29
C GLU A 45 9.53 -8.91 10.18
N CYS A 46 9.48 -8.71 11.51
CA CYS A 46 10.38 -9.37 12.45
C CYS A 46 9.73 -10.49 13.28
N GLY A 47 8.40 -10.66 13.22
CA GLY A 47 7.66 -11.70 13.95
C GLY A 47 7.57 -11.50 15.47
N GLN A 48 8.13 -10.40 16.00
CA GLN A 48 8.10 -10.11 17.44
C GLN A 48 6.67 -9.80 17.90
N PRO A 49 6.30 -10.19 19.14
CA PRO A 49 5.02 -9.81 19.73
C PRO A 49 4.97 -8.30 19.94
N LEU A 50 3.89 -7.68 19.47
CA LEU A 50 3.63 -6.25 19.62
C LEU A 50 2.93 -6.02 20.97
N PRO A 51 3.31 -4.96 21.72
CA PRO A 51 2.61 -4.58 22.94
C PRO A 51 1.19 -4.08 22.64
N ASP A 52 0.27 -4.18 23.59
CA ASP A 52 -1.12 -3.73 23.40
C ASP A 52 -1.25 -2.22 23.16
N THR A 53 -0.27 -1.44 23.62
CA THR A 53 -0.17 0.01 23.36
C THR A 53 0.36 0.34 21.98
N TYR A 54 0.76 -0.65 21.17
CA TYR A 54 1.26 -0.42 19.83
C TYR A 54 0.12 0.00 18.91
N GLN A 55 0.12 1.28 18.55
CA GLN A 55 -0.61 1.78 17.39
C GLN A 55 0.36 1.87 16.21
N ARG A 56 -0.12 1.47 15.03
CA ARG A 56 0.64 1.67 13.80
C ARG A 56 0.79 3.19 13.60
N PRO A 57 1.95 3.72 13.19
CA PRO A 57 2.14 5.15 12.94
C PRO A 57 1.23 5.80 11.89
N ALA A 58 0.26 5.06 11.33
CA ALA A 58 -0.37 5.28 10.03
C ALA A 58 -1.76 5.93 10.08
N ASP A 59 -2.22 6.41 11.23
CA ASP A 59 -3.64 6.74 11.40
C ASP A 59 -4.01 8.14 10.84
N GLU A 60 -3.04 8.97 10.49
CA GLU A 60 -3.27 10.29 9.89
C GLU A 60 -3.62 10.19 8.39
N ASP A 61 -4.59 11.00 7.95
CA ASP A 61 -5.01 11.05 6.56
C ASP A 61 -3.94 11.77 5.71
N TRP A 62 -3.45 11.11 4.64
CA TRP A 62 -2.34 11.60 3.80
C TRP A 62 -2.75 11.99 2.39
N THR A 63 -4.04 11.88 2.06
CA THR A 63 -4.59 12.43 0.82
C THR A 63 -5.31 13.73 1.08
N THR A 64 -5.05 14.71 0.24
CA THR A 64 -5.76 15.98 0.25
C THR A 64 -6.92 15.97 -0.75
N GLY A 65 -7.88 16.88 -0.58
CA GLY A 65 -9.00 17.04 -1.51
C GLY A 65 -8.57 17.65 -2.86
N ILE A 66 -9.51 17.84 -3.78
CA ILE A 66 -9.25 18.32 -5.15
C ILE A 66 -8.55 19.69 -5.20
N PHE A 67 -8.67 20.50 -4.13
CA PHE A 67 -8.01 21.80 -3.98
C PHE A 67 -6.94 21.81 -2.88
N GLY A 68 -6.44 20.64 -2.47
CA GLY A 68 -5.41 20.51 -1.44
C GLY A 68 -4.11 21.24 -1.76
N CYS A 69 -3.80 21.44 -3.05
CA CYS A 69 -2.64 22.23 -3.45
C CYS A 69 -2.71 23.69 -3.02
N ALA A 70 -3.90 24.25 -2.71
CA ALA A 70 -4.05 25.63 -2.26
C ALA A 70 -3.44 25.89 -0.88
N GLU A 71 -3.13 24.84 -0.11
CA GLU A 71 -2.38 24.93 1.16
C GLU A 71 -0.91 25.33 0.91
N ASP A 72 -0.37 25.02 -0.27
CA ASP A 72 0.94 25.45 -0.73
C ASP A 72 0.80 26.24 -2.04
N ALA A 73 0.69 27.56 -1.89
CA ALA A 73 0.55 28.47 -3.02
C ALA A 73 1.69 28.31 -4.04
N GLU A 74 2.93 28.07 -3.61
CA GLU A 74 4.06 27.91 -4.52
C GLU A 74 3.88 26.69 -5.42
N SER A 75 3.57 25.54 -4.84
CA SER A 75 3.25 24.32 -5.59
C SER A 75 2.01 24.49 -6.47
N CYS A 76 0.98 25.20 -5.99
CA CYS A 76 -0.22 25.50 -6.76
C CYS A 76 0.09 26.32 -8.02
N TRP A 77 0.86 27.41 -7.88
CA TRP A 77 1.25 28.26 -9.01
C TRP A 77 2.19 27.53 -9.97
N LYS A 78 3.16 26.76 -9.46
CA LYS A 78 4.03 25.93 -10.30
C LYS A 78 3.24 24.87 -11.06
N GLY A 79 2.28 24.19 -10.43
CA GLY A 79 1.44 23.21 -11.10
C GLY A 79 0.58 23.80 -12.22
N LEU A 80 0.16 25.06 -12.06
CA LEU A 80 -0.65 25.78 -13.05
C LEU A 80 0.17 26.24 -14.27
N PHE A 81 1.36 26.79 -14.05
CA PHE A 81 2.17 27.39 -15.14
C PHE A 81 3.29 26.50 -15.66
N CYS A 82 3.75 25.53 -14.86
CA CYS A 82 4.86 24.65 -15.20
C CYS A 82 4.71 23.26 -14.54
N PRO A 83 3.71 22.46 -14.95
CA PRO A 83 3.43 21.16 -14.35
C PRO A 83 4.61 20.18 -14.49
N CYS A 84 5.38 20.21 -15.58
CA CYS A 84 6.58 19.39 -15.76
C CYS A 84 7.67 19.63 -14.70
N ILE A 85 7.93 20.87 -14.28
CA ILE A 85 8.90 21.16 -13.22
C ILE A 85 8.40 20.62 -11.88
N LEU A 86 7.13 20.88 -11.54
CA LEU A 86 6.52 20.35 -10.33
C LEU A 86 6.61 18.82 -10.29
N PHE A 87 6.31 18.16 -11.41
CA PHE A 87 6.46 16.71 -11.55
C PHE A 87 7.90 16.26 -11.32
N GLY A 88 8.88 16.94 -11.93
CA GLY A 88 10.30 16.62 -11.75
C GLY A 88 10.75 16.71 -10.29
N GLN A 89 10.38 17.81 -9.61
CA GLN A 89 10.71 18.04 -8.20
C GLN A 89 10.08 17.00 -7.28
N ASN A 90 8.84 16.60 -7.57
CA ASN A 90 8.18 15.52 -6.84
C ASN A 90 8.90 14.18 -7.03
N VAL A 91 9.33 13.85 -8.24
CA VAL A 91 10.08 12.61 -8.50
C VAL A 91 11.42 12.61 -7.76
N GLU A 92 12.14 13.73 -7.78
CA GLU A 92 13.41 13.90 -7.04
C GLU A 92 13.21 13.73 -5.53
N THR A 93 12.14 14.30 -4.98
CA THR A 93 11.78 14.14 -3.55
C THR A 93 11.42 12.70 -3.19
N MET A 94 10.81 11.95 -4.12
CA MET A 94 10.45 10.56 -3.91
C MET A 94 11.64 9.59 -4.14
N ARG A 95 12.58 9.96 -5.00
CA ARG A 95 13.71 9.14 -5.45
C ARG A 95 15.00 9.93 -5.33
N ASP A 96 15.70 9.72 -4.22
CA ASP A 96 16.93 10.43 -3.86
C ASP A 96 18.04 10.31 -4.93
N ASP A 97 18.02 9.25 -5.76
CA ASP A 97 19.02 8.99 -6.80
C ASP A 97 18.69 9.56 -8.19
N THR A 98 17.53 10.22 -8.37
CA THR A 98 17.07 10.69 -9.68
C THR A 98 16.96 12.23 -9.71
N PRO A 99 17.84 12.94 -10.45
CA PRO A 99 17.74 14.40 -10.56
C PRO A 99 16.45 14.80 -11.26
N TRP A 100 15.82 15.90 -10.82
CA TRP A 100 14.50 16.34 -11.30
C TRP A 100 14.43 16.65 -12.82
N THR A 101 15.57 16.98 -13.44
CA THR A 101 15.63 17.44 -14.84
C THR A 101 15.21 16.38 -15.83
N GLY A 102 15.61 15.11 -15.61
CA GLY A 102 15.25 14.00 -16.49
C GLY A 102 13.74 13.74 -16.53
N PRO A 103 13.09 13.49 -15.37
CA PRO A 103 11.64 13.35 -15.27
C PRO A 103 10.87 14.57 -15.79
N CYS A 104 11.36 15.79 -15.53
CA CYS A 104 10.77 17.03 -16.05
C CYS A 104 10.73 17.05 -17.58
N ILE A 105 11.88 16.81 -18.24
CA ILE A 105 11.97 16.81 -19.72
C ILE A 105 11.09 15.71 -20.31
N CYS A 106 11.08 14.53 -19.71
CA CYS A 106 10.24 13.42 -20.15
C CYS A 106 8.74 13.79 -20.05
N HIS A 107 8.32 14.40 -18.94
CA HIS A 107 6.92 14.83 -18.75
C HIS A 107 6.53 15.92 -19.76
N ALA A 108 7.39 16.93 -19.95
CA ALA A 108 7.16 18.01 -20.90
C ALA A 108 7.03 17.49 -22.34
N LEU A 109 7.88 16.55 -22.76
CA LEU A 109 7.85 16.04 -24.14
C LEU A 109 6.72 15.04 -24.37
N CYS A 110 6.62 14.02 -23.52
CA CYS A 110 5.73 12.87 -23.75
C CYS A 110 4.29 13.16 -23.35
N VAL A 111 4.07 13.96 -22.31
CA VAL A 111 2.73 14.23 -21.77
C VAL A 111 2.23 15.57 -22.29
N GLU A 112 2.88 16.68 -21.94
CA GLU A 112 2.44 18.01 -22.34
C GLU A 112 2.51 18.20 -23.87
N GLY A 113 3.66 17.84 -24.47
CA GLY A 113 3.85 17.87 -25.92
C GLY A 113 2.88 16.95 -26.68
N GLY A 114 2.61 15.75 -26.14
CA GLY A 114 1.64 14.82 -26.70
C GLY A 114 0.22 15.38 -26.71
N MET A 115 -0.21 16.01 -25.61
CA MET A 115 -1.53 16.68 -25.53
C MET A 115 -1.64 17.85 -26.52
N VAL A 116 -0.59 18.67 -26.64
CA VAL A 116 -0.56 19.79 -27.59
C VAL A 116 -0.65 19.28 -29.04
N ALA A 117 0.11 18.22 -29.38
CA ALA A 117 0.06 17.63 -30.70
C ALA A 117 -1.33 17.04 -31.03
N ALA A 118 -1.96 16.36 -30.06
CA ALA A 118 -3.32 15.84 -30.21
C ALA A 118 -4.33 16.98 -30.42
N ALA A 119 -4.28 18.04 -29.60
CA ALA A 119 -5.15 19.20 -29.73
C ALA A 119 -4.98 19.91 -31.09
N ALA A 120 -3.73 20.13 -31.52
CA ALA A 120 -3.43 20.72 -32.82
C ALA A 120 -3.96 19.88 -33.99
N THR A 121 -3.87 18.55 -33.88
CA THR A 121 -4.42 17.62 -34.88
C THR A 121 -5.93 17.79 -34.98
N VAL A 122 -6.63 17.86 -33.84
CA VAL A 122 -8.09 18.07 -33.80
C VAL A 122 -8.48 19.41 -34.41
N THR A 123 -7.77 20.51 -34.10
CA THR A 123 -8.15 21.86 -34.54
C THR A 123 -7.80 22.16 -36.00
N PHE A 124 -6.64 21.71 -36.50
CA PHE A 124 -6.13 22.13 -37.81
C PHE A 124 -6.42 21.13 -38.94
N TYR A 125 -6.51 19.83 -38.64
CA TYR A 125 -6.59 18.78 -39.67
C TYR A 125 -7.91 18.01 -39.63
N GLY A 126 -8.74 18.22 -38.60
CA GLY A 126 -9.94 17.44 -38.36
C GLY A 126 -9.62 16.00 -37.95
N VAL A 127 -10.64 15.26 -37.53
CA VAL A 127 -10.48 13.88 -37.04
C VAL A 127 -11.19 12.93 -38.00
N ASP A 128 -10.43 12.22 -38.84
CA ASP A 128 -10.96 11.10 -39.61
C ASP A 128 -11.37 9.95 -38.66
N PRO A 129 -12.40 9.12 -38.98
CA PRO A 129 -12.84 8.02 -38.12
C PRO A 129 -11.69 7.09 -37.68
N ARG A 130 -10.71 6.83 -38.54
CA ARG A 130 -9.55 6.00 -38.17
C ARG A 130 -8.64 6.69 -37.16
N THR A 131 -8.39 7.98 -37.35
CA THR A 131 -7.60 8.79 -36.40
C THR A 131 -8.32 8.93 -35.07
N SER A 132 -9.66 9.01 -35.06
CA SER A 132 -10.45 9.03 -33.83
C SER A 132 -10.30 7.76 -32.99
N CYS A 133 -10.34 6.58 -33.63
CA CYS A 133 -10.12 5.31 -32.95
C CYS A 133 -8.71 5.24 -32.33
N LEU A 134 -7.68 5.66 -33.08
CA LEU A 134 -6.30 5.68 -32.57
C LEU A 134 -6.12 6.65 -31.39
N ILE A 135 -6.76 7.83 -31.44
CA ILE A 135 -6.74 8.78 -30.31
C ILE A 135 -7.43 8.18 -29.09
N LEU A 136 -8.59 7.56 -29.25
CA LEU A 136 -9.32 6.94 -28.15
C LEU A 136 -8.55 5.76 -27.53
N GLU A 137 -8.00 4.88 -28.37
CA GLU A 137 -7.12 3.79 -27.91
C GLU A 137 -5.92 4.35 -27.16
N GLY A 138 -5.23 5.35 -27.72
CA GLY A 138 -4.11 6.02 -27.08
C GLY A 138 -4.46 6.61 -25.73
N LEU A 139 -5.57 7.36 -25.64
CA LEU A 139 -6.04 7.94 -24.38
C LEU A 139 -6.39 6.87 -23.34
N PHE A 140 -7.02 5.77 -23.75
CA PHE A 140 -7.32 4.66 -22.85
C PHE A 140 -6.05 3.99 -22.33
N PHE A 141 -5.07 3.71 -23.21
CA PHE A 141 -3.78 3.15 -22.81
C PHE A 141 -3.01 4.10 -21.89
N THR A 142 -2.97 5.40 -22.20
CA THR A 142 -2.32 6.40 -21.35
C THR A 142 -3.01 6.51 -19.99
N TRP A 143 -4.34 6.56 -19.94
CA TRP A 143 -5.10 6.59 -18.68
C TRP A 143 -4.83 5.34 -17.84
N TRP A 144 -4.86 4.15 -18.45
CA TRP A 144 -4.61 2.88 -17.76
C TRP A 144 -3.17 2.79 -17.23
N LEU A 145 -2.17 3.13 -18.03
CA LEU A 145 -0.77 3.15 -17.62
C LEU A 145 -0.51 4.17 -16.50
N CYS A 146 -1.10 5.37 -16.60
CA CYS A 146 -1.03 6.38 -15.56
C CYS A 146 -1.60 5.84 -14.24
N GLY A 147 -2.77 5.19 -14.28
CA GLY A 147 -3.38 4.55 -13.11
C GLY A 147 -2.48 3.50 -12.45
N ILE A 148 -1.84 2.62 -13.23
CA ILE A 148 -0.91 1.61 -12.71
C ILE A 148 0.32 2.28 -12.07
N TYR A 149 0.96 3.21 -12.78
CA TYR A 149 2.17 3.88 -12.26
C TYR A 149 1.88 4.67 -10.99
N THR A 150 0.80 5.46 -10.96
CA THR A 150 0.38 6.19 -9.76
C THR A 150 0.06 5.22 -8.62
N GLY A 151 -0.59 4.09 -8.90
CA GLY A 151 -0.87 3.05 -7.90
C GLY A 151 0.40 2.47 -7.27
N ILE A 152 1.38 2.10 -8.09
CA ILE A 152 2.67 1.55 -7.62
C ILE A 152 3.41 2.57 -6.74
N ILE A 153 3.44 3.84 -7.16
CA ILE A 153 4.12 4.89 -6.38
C ILE A 153 3.39 5.15 -5.05
N ARG A 154 2.05 5.18 -5.05
CA ARG A 154 1.26 5.31 -3.82
C ARG A 154 1.54 4.16 -2.85
N GLU A 155 1.58 2.92 -3.34
CA GLU A 155 1.92 1.75 -2.52
C GLU A 155 3.35 1.87 -1.95
N SER A 156 4.31 2.29 -2.77
CA SER A 156 5.69 2.52 -2.32
C SER A 156 5.77 3.58 -1.22
N LEU A 157 5.02 4.68 -1.33
CA LEU A 157 4.95 5.73 -0.31
C LEU A 157 4.26 5.23 0.96
N GLN A 158 3.16 4.49 0.84
CA GLN A 158 2.46 3.88 1.97
C GLN A 158 3.38 2.95 2.75
N LYS A 159 4.22 2.17 2.06
CA LYS A 159 5.22 1.31 2.69
C LYS A 159 6.36 2.12 3.33
N LYS A 160 6.93 3.09 2.61
CA LYS A 160 8.09 3.90 3.07
C LYS A 160 7.76 4.74 4.30
N TYR A 161 6.57 5.34 4.34
CA TYR A 161 6.16 6.28 5.38
C TYR A 161 5.08 5.72 6.33
N HIS A 162 4.76 4.43 6.22
CA HIS A 162 3.69 3.78 6.98
C HIS A 162 2.38 4.57 6.92
N LEU A 163 1.92 4.95 5.73
CA LEU A 163 0.69 5.75 5.57
C LEU A 163 -0.57 4.87 5.57
N LYS A 164 -1.72 5.47 5.87
CA LYS A 164 -3.04 4.81 5.81
C LYS A 164 -3.32 4.21 4.43
N VAL A 165 -3.95 3.03 4.39
CA VAL A 165 -4.48 2.49 3.12
C VAL A 165 -5.82 3.16 2.84
N ILE A 166 -5.96 3.75 1.65
CA ILE A 166 -7.15 4.46 1.16
C ILE A 166 -7.69 3.71 -0.04
#